data_AF-A0A1H4BP39-F1
#
_entry.id   AF-A0A1H4BP39-F1
#
_cell.length_a   1.000
_cell.length_b   1.000
_cell.length_c   1.000
_cell.angle_alpha   90.00
_cell.angle_beta   90.00
_cell.angle_gamma   90.00
#
_symmetry.space_group_name_H-M   'P 1'
#
loop_
_entity.id
_entity.type
_entity.pdbx_description
1 polymer ?
#
loop_
_entity_poly.entity_id
_entity_poly.type
_entity_poly.pdbx_seq_one_letter_code
_entity_poly.pdbx_strand_id
1 'polypeptide(L)' 'MPELQVTLTDAERELFERVRVQQGLASIDQVVEWLAKSRLRQLVRQGTGSPRALHLVPRNQPRDEA' A
#
# COMPACT_ATOMS: atom_id res chain seq x y z
N MET A 1 9.82 4.86 -9.93
CA MET A 1 10.15 3.42 -10.02
C MET A 1 11.08 3.25 -11.21
N PRO A 2 12.08 2.37 -11.18
CA PRO A 2 12.91 2.08 -12.35
C PRO A 2 12.02 1.65 -13.51
N GLU A 3 12.37 2.07 -14.73
CA GLU A 3 11.57 1.82 -15.93
C GLU A 3 11.80 0.37 -16.39
N LEU A 4 10.85 -0.51 -16.06
CA LEU A 4 10.85 -1.91 -16.46
C LEU A 4 9.78 -2.11 -17.53
N GLN A 5 10.19 -2.52 -18.73
CA GLN A 5 9.27 -2.87 -19.80
C GLN A 5 8.83 -4.32 -19.64
N VAL A 6 7.54 -4.52 -19.38
CA VAL A 6 6.92 -5.86 -19.32
C VAL A 6 5.90 -5.97 -20.44
N THR A 7 6.09 -6.95 -21.31
CA THR A 7 5.12 -7.24 -22.36
C THR A 7 3.97 -8.05 -21.76
N LEU A 8 2.75 -7.56 -21.96
CA LEU A 8 1.53 -8.22 -21.52
C LEU A 8 0.89 -8.95 -22.69
N THR A 9 0.31 -10.11 -22.40
CA THR A 9 -0.65 -10.75 -23.30
C THR A 9 -1.96 -9.96 -23.34
N ASP A 10 -2.79 -10.18 -24.35
CA ASP A 10 -4.09 -9.52 -24.47
C ASP A 10 -5.01 -9.81 -23.28
N ALA A 11 -5.00 -11.06 -22.78
CA ALA A 11 -5.79 -11.47 -21.63
C ALA A 11 -5.36 -10.75 -20.33
N GLU A 12 -4.05 -10.58 -20.12
CA GLU A 12 -3.51 -9.82 -18.99
C GLU A 12 -3.85 -8.33 -19.12
N ARG A 13 -3.78 -7.79 -20.34
CA ARG A 13 -4.15 -6.40 -20.63
C ARG A 13 -5.61 -6.14 -20.31
N GLU A 14 -6.52 -7.02 -20.74
CA GLU A 14 -7.94 -6.93 -20.40
C GLU A 14 -8.21 -6.97 -18.90
N LEU A 15 -7.49 -7.85 -18.18
CA LEU A 15 -7.59 -7.91 -16.73
C LEU A 15 -7.21 -6.57 -16.08
N PHE A 16 -6.10 -5.96 -16.50
CA PHE A 16 -5.69 -4.67 -15.95
C PHE A 16 -6.62 -3.53 -16.34
N GLU A 17 -7.20 -3.53 -17.54
CA GLU A 17 -8.20 -2.53 -17.94
C GLU A 17 -9.45 -2.62 -17.05
N ARG A 18 -9.92 -3.83 -16.71
CA ARG A 18 -11.03 -4.00 -15.75
C ARG A 18 -10.70 -3.40 -14.39
N VAL A 19 -9.50 -3.67 -13.86
CA VAL A 19 -9.06 -3.09 -12.59
C VAL A 19 -8.92 -1.57 -12.68
N ARG A 20 -8.41 -1.05 -13.80
CA ARG A 20 -8.26 0.40 -14.05
C ARG A 20 -9.60 1.12 -13.91
N VAL A 21 -10.63 0.62 -14.59
CA VAL A 21 -11.98 1.21 -14.55
C VAL A 21 -12.57 1.08 -13.14
N GLN A 22 -12.45 -0.08 -12.50
CA GLN A 22 -13.00 -0.32 -11.16
C GLN A 22 -12.39 0.60 -10.09
N GLN A 23 -11.10 0.90 -10.20
CA GLN A 23 -10.38 1.74 -9.23
C GLN A 23 -10.29 3.22 -9.67
N GLY A 24 -10.85 3.58 -10.83
CA GLY A 24 -10.81 4.96 -11.34
C GLY A 24 -9.41 5.45 -11.70
N LEU A 25 -8.53 4.57 -12.18
CA LEU A 25 -7.12 4.88 -12.46
C LEU A 25 -6.92 5.41 -13.88
N ALA A 26 -5.89 6.23 -14.08
CA ALA A 26 -5.63 6.92 -15.34
C ALA A 26 -4.92 6.04 -16.38
N SER A 27 -4.14 5.05 -15.96
CA SER A 27 -3.35 4.20 -16.87
C SER A 27 -3.12 2.78 -16.31
N ILE A 28 -2.67 1.87 -17.17
CA ILE A 28 -2.24 0.51 -16.77
C ILE A 28 -1.05 0.58 -15.81
N ASP A 29 -0.11 1.52 -16.01
CA ASP A 29 1.02 1.69 -15.09
C ASP A 29 0.55 2.00 -13.66
N GLN A 30 -0.48 2.84 -13.53
CA GLN A 30 -1.09 3.11 -12.23
C GLN A 30 -1.79 1.89 -11.64
N VAL A 31 -2.33 0.98 -12.45
CA VAL A 31 -2.89 -0.30 -11.97
C VAL A 31 -1.80 -1.15 -11.36
N VAL A 32 -0.66 -1.30 -12.04
CA VAL A 32 0.48 -2.08 -11.54
C VAL A 32 1.02 -1.48 -10.24
N GLU A 33 1.21 -0.15 -10.20
CA GLU A 33 1.66 0.55 -9.01
C GLU A 33 0.66 0.38 -7.84
N TRP A 34 -0.64 0.49 -8.12
CA TRP A 34 -1.70 0.32 -7.14
C TRP A 34 -1.74 -1.11 -6.58
N LEU A 35 -1.65 -2.13 -7.44
CA LEU A 35 -1.62 -3.53 -7.03
C LEU A 35 -0.42 -3.83 -6.12
N ALA A 36 0.77 -3.37 -6.53
CA ALA A 36 1.99 -3.54 -5.74
C ALA A 36 1.88 -2.87 -4.36
N LYS A 37 1.47 -1.60 -4.31
CA LYS A 37 1.27 -0.86 -3.05
C LYS A 37 0.20 -1.51 -2.18
N SER A 38 -0.88 -2.00 -2.76
CA SER A 38 -1.97 -2.67 -2.04
C SER A 38 -1.48 -3.95 -1.38
N ARG A 39 -0.72 -4.78 -2.10
CA ARG A 39 -0.14 -6.01 -1.56
C ARG A 39 0.88 -5.71 -0.46
N LEU A 40 1.75 -4.73 -0.64
CA LEU A 40 2.72 -4.32 0.38
C LEU A 40 2.02 -3.82 1.65
N ARG A 41 0.99 -2.99 1.52
CA ARG A 41 0.19 -2.52 2.66
C ARG A 41 -0.46 -3.68 3.41
N GLN A 42 -0.96 -4.69 2.69
CA GLN A 42 -1.52 -5.89 3.29
C GLN A 42 -0.45 -6.70 4.03
N LEU A 43 0.71 -6.90 3.42
CA LEU A 43 1.83 -7.63 4.03
C LEU A 43 2.33 -6.95 5.30
N VAL A 44 2.48 -5.62 5.29
CA VAL A 44 2.85 -4.86 6.50
C VAL A 44 1.80 -5.09 7.59
N ARG A 45 0.51 -4.96 7.28
CA ARG A 45 -0.58 -5.20 8.24
C ARG A 45 -0.58 -6.62 8.82
N GLN A 46 -0.21 -7.61 8.02
CA GLN A 46 -0.15 -9.01 8.44
C GLN A 46 1.12 -9.33 9.24
N GLY A 47 2.26 -8.79 8.83
CA GLY A 47 3.56 -9.07 9.45
C GLY A 47 3.83 -8.31 10.75
N THR A 48 3.27 -7.11 10.92
CA THR A 48 3.52 -6.30 12.13
C THR A 48 2.48 -6.49 13.23
N GLY A 49 1.68 -7.56 13.21
CA GLY A 49 0.79 -7.94 14.32
C GLY A 49 -0.07 -6.79 14.86
N SER A 50 -1.21 -6.51 14.20
CA SER A 50 -2.22 -5.52 14.61
C SER A 50 -1.79 -4.05 14.50
N PRO A 51 -2.52 -3.19 13.74
CA PRO A 51 -2.25 -1.75 13.66
C PRO A 51 -2.60 -0.98 14.95
N ARG A 52 -2.54 -1.61 16.13
CA ARG A 52 -3.14 -1.10 17.37
C ARG A 52 -2.28 -1.16 18.64
N ALA A 53 -0.98 -1.42 18.58
CA ALA A 53 -0.15 -1.40 19.79
C ALA A 53 1.09 -0.50 19.72
N LEU A 54 1.08 0.54 18.87
CA LEU A 54 1.96 1.70 19.10
C LEU A 54 1.24 2.65 20.05
N HIS A 55 1.08 2.25 21.31
CA HIS A 55 0.77 3.22 22.36
C HIS A 55 1.96 4.18 22.46
N LEU A 56 1.72 5.44 22.10
CA LEU A 56 2.62 6.54 22.43
C LEU A 56 2.85 6.52 23.94
N VAL A 57 4.10 6.30 24.36
CA VAL A 57 4.51 6.37 25.76
C VAL A 57 4.11 7.75 26.31
N PRO A 58 3.30 7.84 27.38
CA PRO A 58 3.09 9.13 28.03
C PRO A 58 4.44 9.63 28.56
N ARG A 59 4.82 10.85 28.19
CA ARG A 59 6.03 11.49 28.69
C ARG A 59 5.95 11.54 30.21
N ASN A 60 6.90 10.91 30.88
CA ASN A 60 7.13 11.13 32.29
C ASN A 60 7.65 12.56 32.43
N GLN A 61 6.78 13.50 32.78
CA GLN A 61 7.21 14.82 33.25
C GLN A 61 7.36 14.71 34.76
N PRO A 62 8.57 14.90 35.32
CA PRO A 62 8.70 15.07 36.76
C PRO A 62 8.04 16.41 37.09
N ARG A 63 6.95 16.35 37.86
CA ARG A 63 6.44 17.54 38.53
C ARG A 63 7.16 17.60 39.87
N ASP A 64 8.27 18.34 39.87
CA ASP A 64 8.68 19.03 41.09
C ASP A 64 7.48 19.85 41.58
N GLU A 65 7.18 19.73 42.87
CA GLU A 65 6.59 20.76 43.76
C GLU A 65 5.79 20.09 44.90
N ALA A 66 6.43 19.94 46.07
CA ALA A 66 5.96 20.43 47.37
C ALA A 66 7.10 20.35 48.41
#